data_AF-A0AA35E3Y7-F1
#
_entry.id   AF-A0AA35E3Y7-F1
#
_cell.length_a   1.000
_cell.length_b   1.000
_cell.length_c   1.000
_cell.angle_alpha   90.00
_cell.angle_beta   90.00
_cell.angle_gamma   90.00
#
_symmetry.space_group_name_H-M   'P 1'
#
loop_
_entity.id
_entity.type
_entity.pdbx_description
1 polymer ?
#
loop_
_entity_poly.entity_id
_entity_poly.type
_entity_poly.pdbx_seq_one_letter_code
_entity_poly.pdbx_strand_id
1 'polypeptide(L)' 'MSQTSTFQSLVGFFGNQIKTAELLKVDQATVSGWVRGKHGMSPAVALRAEKLTNGKFTAAQLCPSVFVQPPANEVASQ' A
#
# COMPACT_ATOMS: atom_id res chain seq x y z
N MET A 1 -21.37 -6.23 -5.25
CA MET A 1 -20.26 -6.12 -4.28
C MET A 1 -19.21 -5.24 -4.94
N SER A 2 -18.94 -4.05 -4.40
CA SER A 2 -17.96 -3.13 -4.99
C SER A 2 -16.55 -3.68 -4.79
N GLN A 3 -15.74 -3.75 -5.85
CA GLN A 3 -14.34 -4.15 -5.77
C GLN A 3 -13.57 -3.19 -4.84
N THR A 4 -13.01 -3.73 -3.75
CA THR A 4 -12.20 -2.97 -2.79
C THR A 4 -10.82 -2.69 -3.39
N SER A 5 -10.40 -1.42 -3.44
CA SER A 5 -9.07 -1.08 -3.96
C SER A 5 -7.95 -1.53 -3.00
N THR A 6 -6.73 -1.74 -3.51
CA THR A 6 -5.55 -2.09 -2.68
C THR A 6 -5.38 -1.12 -1.51
N PHE A 7 -5.64 0.18 -1.74
CA PHE A 7 -5.58 1.20 -0.70
C PHE A 7 -6.68 1.06 0.36
N GLN A 8 -7.89 0.66 -0.03
CA GLN A 8 -8.97 0.38 0.93
C GLN A 8 -8.62 -0.85 1.78
N SER A 9 -8.06 -1.90 1.17
CA SER A 9 -7.58 -3.08 1.90
C SER A 9 -6.44 -2.75 2.86
N LEU A 10 -5.49 -1.91 2.44
CA LEU A 10 -4.39 -1.43 3.29
C LEU A 10 -4.92 -0.62 4.50
N VAL A 11 -5.88 0.27 4.25
CA VAL A 11 -6.53 1.05 5.31
C VAL A 11 -7.29 0.13 6.28
N GLY A 12 -8.00 -0.87 5.76
CA GLY A 12 -8.66 -1.88 6.58
C GLY A 12 -7.68 -2.71 7.43
N PHE A 13 -6.51 -3.03 6.89
CA PHE A 13 -5.46 -3.74 7.62
C PHE A 13 -4.92 -2.93 8.82
N PHE A 14 -4.69 -1.63 8.65
CA PHE A 14 -4.27 -0.76 9.75
C PHE A 14 -5.43 -0.33 10.67
N GLY A 15 -6.66 -0.40 10.16
CA GLY A 15 -7.93 -0.19 10.88
C GLY A 15 -8.73 1.01 10.37
N ASN A 16 -8.08 2.15 10.15
CA ASN A 16 -8.73 3.35 9.59
C ASN A 16 -7.72 4.29 8.91
N GLN A 17 -8.22 5.33 8.24
CA GLN A 17 -7.37 6.26 7.47
C GLN A 17 -6.42 7.08 8.36
N ILE A 18 -6.84 7.45 9.58
CA ILE A 18 -6.01 8.23 10.52
C ILE A 18 -4.81 7.39 10.97
N LYS A 19 -5.07 6.18 11.47
CA LYS A 19 -4.02 5.24 11.91
C LYS A 19 -3.09 4.83 10.77
N THR A 20 -3.62 4.69 9.56
CA THR A 20 -2.81 4.49 8.35
C THR A 20 -1.87 5.66 8.13
N ALA A 21 -2.38 6.89 8.24
CA ALA A 21 -1.61 8.11 8.04
C ALA A 21 -0.47 8.24 9.07
N GLU A 22 -0.78 8.00 10.34
CA GLU A 22 0.20 8.02 11.44
C GLU A 22 1.31 6.98 11.25
N LEU A 23 0.95 5.72 10.99
CA LEU A 23 1.91 4.63 10.77
C LEU A 23 2.77 4.87 9.53
N LEU A 24 2.17 5.41 8.47
CA LEU A 24 2.86 5.72 7.23
C LEU A 24 3.51 7.10 7.22
N LYS A 25 3.42 7.88 8.30
CA LYS A 25 3.97 9.24 8.44
C LYS A 25 3.57 10.16 7.27
N VAL A 26 2.28 10.20 6.97
CA VAL A 26 1.66 11.11 5.98
C VAL A 26 0.42 11.74 6.60
N ASP A 27 -0.19 12.72 5.92
CA ASP A 27 -1.48 13.26 6.33
C ASP A 27 -2.64 12.34 5.96
N GLN A 28 -3.72 12.36 6.77
CA GLN A 28 -4.92 11.58 6.48
C GLN A 28 -5.57 11.99 5.14
N ALA A 29 -5.45 13.26 4.73
CA ALA A 29 -5.91 13.72 3.43
C ALA A 29 -5.22 12.98 2.26
N THR A 30 -3.93 12.68 2.40
CA THR A 30 -3.17 11.87 1.43
C THR A 30 -3.73 10.46 1.34
N VAL A 31 -4.03 9.83 2.48
CA VAL A 31 -4.67 8.50 2.52
C VAL A 31 -6.05 8.53 1.86
N SER A 32 -6.83 9.58 2.11
CA SER A 32 -8.13 9.79 1.47
C SER A 32 -8.00 9.92 -0.06
N GLY A 33 -6.96 10.61 -0.54
CA GLY A 33 -6.63 10.72 -1.94
C GLY A 33 -6.38 9.37 -2.61
N TRP A 34 -5.64 8.47 -1.95
CA TRP A 34 -5.40 7.10 -2.43
C TRP A 34 -6.69 6.27 -2.50
N VAL A 35 -7.49 6.28 -1.42
CA VAL A 35 -8.74 5.52 -1.32
C VAL A 35 -9.75 5.95 -2.40
N ARG A 36 -9.74 7.23 -2.77
CA ARG A 36 -10.60 7.81 -3.82
C ARG A 36 -9.99 7.75 -5.22
N GLY A 37 -8.78 7.21 -5.38
CA GLY A 37 -8.09 7.09 -6.67
C GLY A 37 -7.62 8.42 -7.27
N LYS A 38 -7.44 9.47 -6.47
CA LYS A 38 -6.99 10.79 -6.97
C LYS A 38 -5.52 10.80 -7.39
N HIS A 39 -4.68 10.09 -6.64
CA HIS A 39 -3.25 9.97 -6.87
C HIS A 39 -2.73 8.66 -6.27
N GLY A 40 -1.54 8.21 -6.70
CA GLY A 40 -0.87 7.04 -6.17
C GLY A 40 -0.08 7.30 -4.88
N MET A 41 0.55 6.25 -4.37
CA MET A 41 1.48 6.30 -3.24
C MET A 41 2.91 6.54 -3.75
N SER A 42 3.70 7.35 -3.04
CA SER A 42 5.10 7.56 -3.38
C SER A 42 5.97 6.34 -3.04
N PRO A 43 7.13 6.15 -3.69
CA PRO A 43 7.97 4.98 -3.46
C PRO A 43 8.41 4.79 -2.00
N ALA A 44 8.79 5.87 -1.34
CA ALA A 44 9.22 5.84 0.07
C ALA A 44 8.10 5.38 1.02
N VAL A 45 6.84 5.74 0.72
CA VAL A 45 5.68 5.35 1.53
C VAL A 45 5.28 3.91 1.23
N ALA A 46 5.38 3.48 -0.03
CA ALA A 46 5.12 2.10 -0.45
C ALA A 46 6.05 1.10 0.24
N LEU A 47 7.36 1.38 0.30
CA LEU A 47 8.33 0.56 1.03
C LEU A 47 8.06 0.51 2.54
N ARG A 48 7.62 1.62 3.13
CA ARG A 48 7.24 1.68 4.54
C ARG A 48 6.01 0.81 4.82
N ALA A 49 4.99 0.90 3.95
CA ALA A 49 3.79 0.09 4.06
C ALA A 49 4.11 -1.40 3.91
N GLU A 50 4.96 -1.78 2.96
CA GLU A 50 5.42 -3.16 2.79
C GLU A 50 6.12 -3.69 4.03
N LYS A 51 7.06 -2.92 4.60
CA LYS A 51 7.74 -3.30 5.84
C LYS A 51 6.79 -3.45 7.03
N LEU A 52 5.85 -2.52 7.20
CA LEU A 52 4.88 -2.55 8.31
C LEU A 52 3.82 -3.64 8.16
N THR A 53 3.61 -4.13 6.93
CA THR A 53 2.64 -5.18 6.62
C THR A 53 3.30 -6.55 6.44
N ASN A 54 4.61 -6.66 6.69
CA ASN A 54 5.42 -7.85 6.45
C ASN A 54 5.20 -8.44 5.04
N GLY A 55 5.18 -7.58 4.02
CA GLY A 55 5.03 -8.00 2.62
C GLY A 55 3.60 -8.31 2.17
N LYS A 56 2.59 -8.21 3.06
CA LYS A 56 1.18 -8.43 2.67
C LYS A 56 0.71 -7.44 1.60
N PHE A 57 1.22 -6.21 1.65
CA PHE A 57 1.04 -5.20 0.61
C PHE A 57 2.41 -4.81 0.08
N THR A 58 2.75 -5.28 -1.12
CA THR A 58 4.07 -5.05 -1.68
C THR A 58 4.22 -3.64 -2.24
N ALA A 59 5.45 -3.12 -2.30
CA ALA A 59 5.71 -1.80 -2.85
C ALA A 59 5.27 -1.69 -4.33
N ALA A 60 5.35 -2.78 -5.09
CA ALA A 60 4.89 -2.85 -6.47
C ALA A 60 3.36 -2.86 -6.64
N GLN A 61 2.61 -3.36 -5.65
CA GLN A 61 1.14 -3.20 -5.65
C GLN A 61 0.71 -1.77 -5.31
N LEU A 62 1.49 -1.08 -4.47
CA LEU A 62 1.16 0.27 -3.98
C LEU A 62 1.71 1.39 -4.86
N CYS A 63 2.82 1.15 -5.56
CA CYS A 63 3.52 2.10 -6.41
C CYS A 63 4.04 1.40 -7.70
N PRO A 64 3.13 0.97 -8.59
CA PRO A 64 3.49 0.19 -9.80
C PRO A 64 4.26 1.00 -10.85
N SER A 65 4.32 2.32 -10.73
CA SER A 65 5.10 3.17 -11.64
C SER A 65 6.60 3.11 -11.39
N VAL A 66 7.03 2.57 -10.24
CA VAL A 66 8.44 2.53 -9.84
C VAL A 66 8.91 1.10 -9.53
N PHE A 67 8.05 0.26 -8.97
CA PHE A 67 8.43 -1.12 -8.64
C PHE A 67 7.71 -2.13 -9.53
N VAL A 68 8.43 -3.19 -9.87
CA VAL A 68 7.91 -4.35 -10.60
C VAL A 68 7.85 -5.51 -9.62
N GLN A 69 6.70 -6.20 -9.52
CA GLN A 69 6.64 -7.45 -8.76
C GLN A 69 7.46 -8.51 -9.52
N PRO A 70 8.40 -9.21 -8.85
CA PRO A 70 9.01 -10.39 -9.44
C PRO A 70 7.93 -11.44 -9.76
N PRO A 71 8.08 -12.22 -10.83
CA PRO A 71 7.15 -13.27 -11.14
C PRO A 71 7.12 -14.31 -10.00
N ALA A 72 5.91 -14.79 -9.67
CA ALA A 72 5.61 -15.56 -8.45
C ALA A 72 6.34 -16.91 -8.33
N ASN A 73 7.10 -17.31 -9.34
CA ASN A 73 7.86 -18.55 -9.44
C ASN A 73 9.31 -18.47 -8.89
N GLU A 74 9.81 -17.30 -8.49
CA GLU A 74 11.19 -17.14 -8.00
C GLU A 74 11.33 -17.06 -6.47
N VAL A 75 10.23 -16.89 -5.72
CA VAL A 75 10.26 -16.68 -4.25
C VAL A 75 10.07 -17.97 -3.42
N ALA A 76 9.98 -19.13 -4.07
CA ALA A 76 9.80 -20.42 -3.39
C ALA A 76 11.04 -21.30 -3.53
N SER A 77 12.19 -20.90 -2.99
CA SER A 77 13.33 -21.78 -2.66
C SER A 77 14.46 -20.96 -2.01
N GLN A 78 14.38 -20.71 -0.70
CA GLN A 78 15.56 -20.61 0.19
C GLN A 78 15.13 -21.06 1.60
#